data_AF-K7LIL3-F1
#
_entry.id   AF-K7LIL3-F1
#
_cell.length_a   1.000
_cell.length_b   1.000
_cell.length_c   1.000
_cell.angle_alpha   90.00
_cell.angle_beta   90.00
_cell.angle_gamma   90.00
#
_symmetry.space_group_name_H-M   'P 1'
#
loop_
_entity.id
_entity.type
_entity.pdbx_description
1 polymer ?
#
loop_
_entity_poly.entity_id
_entity_poly.type
_entity_poly.pdbx_seq_one_letter_code
_entity_poly.pdbx_strand_id
1 'polypeptide(L)'
;MLGLGCLNLNRFSHFPSTPSLPSSRSATKTQQSSVTKPQSTSTAIIEIDNPASVKRQLAQLFDLSLRETVPDEPHVVPLVDACAVKGGAKFGDYQCNNAMGIWSRMKGKQTGFRGPPAIGQAIINNLPPSEMIDSCSVAGPGFVNVVLSKKWIAEVMAY
;
A
#
# COMPACT_ATOMS: atom_id res chain seq x y z
N MET A 1 -36.99 31.24 -39.69
CA MET A 1 -38.27 30.56 -39.44
C MET A 1 -38.46 29.47 -40.47
N LEU A 2 -39.13 28.38 -40.06
CA LEU A 2 -39.49 27.10 -40.71
C LEU A 2 -38.95 26.01 -39.76
N GLY A 3 -39.73 25.24 -39.01
CA GLY A 3 -41.16 24.90 -39.10
C GLY A 3 -41.27 23.38 -38.93
N LEU A 4 -41.98 22.95 -37.89
CA LEU A 4 -42.11 21.59 -37.35
C LEU A 4 -42.84 20.56 -38.25
N GLY A 5 -42.61 19.28 -37.93
CA GLY A 5 -43.60 18.18 -37.95
C GLY A 5 -43.11 16.89 -38.63
N CYS A 6 -43.49 15.65 -38.29
CA CYS A 6 -44.03 14.95 -37.12
C CYS A 6 -44.39 13.51 -37.58
N LEU A 7 -44.13 12.47 -36.75
CA LEU A 7 -44.75 11.12 -36.72
C LEU A 7 -44.38 10.13 -37.86
N ASN A 8 -44.35 8.78 -37.72
CA ASN A 8 -45.24 7.87 -36.99
C ASN A 8 -44.63 6.44 -36.78
N LEU A 9 -45.20 5.75 -35.79
CA LEU A 9 -44.99 4.41 -35.23
C LEU A 9 -45.88 3.35 -35.94
N ASN A 10 -45.49 2.06 -35.97
CA ASN A 10 -46.32 0.83 -35.90
C ASN A 10 -45.56 -0.41 -36.43
N ARG A 11 -45.78 -1.69 -36.03
CA ARG A 11 -46.49 -2.34 -34.91
C ARG A 11 -46.38 -3.88 -35.10
N PHE A 12 -45.99 -4.58 -34.01
CA PHE A 12 -46.36 -5.92 -33.49
C PHE A 12 -46.32 -7.22 -34.32
N SER A 13 -45.79 -8.28 -33.70
CA SER A 13 -46.51 -9.50 -33.20
C SER A 13 -45.50 -10.58 -32.75
N HIS A 14 -45.79 -11.65 -31.99
CA HIS A 14 -46.51 -11.95 -30.74
C HIS A 14 -46.10 -13.40 -30.34
N PHE A 15 -46.18 -13.75 -29.04
CA PHE A 15 -45.81 -15.04 -28.37
C PHE A 15 -46.70 -16.27 -28.74
N PRO A 16 -46.33 -17.52 -28.33
CA PRO A 16 -46.76 -18.16 -27.05
C PRO A 16 -45.66 -19.05 -26.36
N SER A 17 -45.45 -19.09 -25.03
CA SER A 17 -46.14 -19.74 -23.87
C SER A 17 -45.72 -21.21 -23.52
N THR A 18 -45.01 -21.37 -22.37
CA THR A 18 -44.91 -22.40 -21.25
C THR A 18 -45.46 -23.85 -21.37
N PRO A 19 -45.38 -24.81 -20.37
CA PRO A 19 -44.76 -24.90 -19.01
C PRO A 19 -43.91 -26.22 -18.75
N SER A 20 -43.19 -26.47 -17.63
CA SER A 20 -43.72 -26.98 -16.34
C SER A 20 -42.62 -27.49 -15.37
N LEU A 21 -42.90 -27.40 -14.06
CA LEU A 21 -42.21 -27.95 -12.86
C LEU A 21 -42.63 -29.43 -12.58
N PRO A 22 -42.02 -30.13 -11.60
CA PRO A 22 -42.62 -30.15 -10.24
C PRO A 22 -41.64 -30.10 -9.05
N SER A 23 -42.23 -29.66 -7.93
CA SER A 23 -41.71 -29.44 -6.57
C SER A 23 -41.47 -30.71 -5.73
N SER A 24 -40.82 -30.49 -4.57
CA SER A 24 -41.06 -31.02 -3.21
C SER A 24 -39.80 -31.68 -2.60
N ARG A 25 -39.43 -31.56 -1.33
CA ARG A 25 -40.10 -31.09 -0.09
C ARG A 25 -39.01 -30.77 0.97
N SER A 26 -39.43 -29.97 1.94
CA SER A 26 -38.70 -29.34 3.05
C SER A 26 -38.07 -30.28 4.09
N ALA A 27 -37.01 -29.82 4.77
CA ALA A 27 -36.82 -30.04 6.21
C ALA A 27 -35.82 -29.03 6.82
N THR A 28 -36.30 -28.36 7.86
CA THR A 28 -35.66 -27.43 8.80
C THR A 28 -34.61 -28.13 9.66
N LYS A 29 -33.56 -27.41 10.13
CA LYS A 29 -33.13 -27.29 11.55
C LYS A 29 -31.60 -27.07 11.74
N THR A 30 -31.28 -25.93 12.37
CA THR A 30 -30.23 -25.72 13.41
C THR A 30 -28.74 -25.64 13.03
N GLN A 31 -28.19 -24.45 13.34
CA GLN A 31 -26.87 -24.12 13.91
C GLN A 31 -25.65 -24.93 13.44
N GLN A 32 -24.65 -24.26 12.86
CA GLN A 32 -23.42 -23.93 13.61
C GLN A 32 -22.59 -22.90 12.85
N SER A 33 -22.44 -21.74 13.48
CA SER A 33 -21.49 -20.70 13.10
C SER A 33 -20.09 -21.20 13.43
N SER A 34 -19.37 -21.77 12.46
CA SER A 34 -17.91 -21.88 12.55
C SER A 34 -17.32 -20.63 11.91
N VAL A 35 -17.13 -19.61 12.74
CA VAL A 35 -16.25 -18.47 12.43
C VAL A 35 -14.85 -19.04 12.25
N THR A 36 -14.47 -19.32 11.01
CA THR A 36 -13.08 -19.55 10.66
C THR A 36 -12.39 -18.21 10.80
N LYS A 37 -11.76 -17.98 11.96
CA LYS A 37 -10.72 -16.95 12.14
C LYS A 37 -9.74 -17.11 10.98
N PRO A 38 -9.54 -16.11 10.10
CA PRO A 38 -8.26 -16.01 9.45
C PRO A 38 -7.24 -15.74 10.56
N GLN A 39 -6.23 -16.60 10.59
CA GLN A 39 -5.08 -16.55 11.48
C GLN A 39 -4.62 -15.11 11.67
N SER A 40 -4.47 -14.75 12.94
CA SER A 40 -3.57 -13.68 13.34
C SER A 40 -2.24 -13.97 12.66
N THR A 41 -1.94 -13.28 11.58
CA THR A 41 -0.60 -13.22 11.02
C THR A 41 0.24 -12.70 12.16
N SER A 42 1.01 -13.58 12.79
CA SER A 42 2.12 -13.19 13.64
C SER A 42 3.09 -12.45 12.73
N THR A 43 2.83 -11.17 12.58
CA THR A 43 3.81 -10.21 12.12
C THR A 43 4.98 -10.34 13.07
N ALA A 44 6.00 -11.08 12.66
CA ALA A 44 7.24 -11.15 13.38
C ALA A 44 7.77 -9.71 13.45
N ILE A 45 7.69 -9.10 14.63
CA ILE A 45 8.36 -7.84 14.91
C ILE A 45 9.85 -8.16 14.78
N ILE A 46 10.51 -7.52 13.83
CA ILE A 46 11.95 -7.71 13.66
C ILE A 46 12.64 -6.91 14.77
N GLU A 47 13.05 -7.59 15.83
CA GLU A 47 13.94 -7.04 16.84
C GLU A 47 15.37 -6.94 16.25
N ILE A 48 15.87 -5.72 16.09
CA ILE A 48 17.22 -5.48 15.58
C ILE A 48 18.18 -5.41 16.79
N ASP A 49 18.76 -6.55 17.13
CA ASP A 49 19.44 -6.85 18.40
C ASP A 49 20.91 -6.36 18.49
N ASN A 50 21.18 -5.14 18.01
CA ASN A 50 22.49 -4.48 18.15
C ASN A 50 22.28 -2.97 18.06
N PRO A 51 22.93 -2.11 18.88
CA PRO A 51 22.92 -0.66 18.69
C PRO A 51 23.76 -0.26 17.46
N ALA A 52 23.42 -0.83 16.30
CA ALA A 52 23.66 -0.21 15.03
C ALA A 52 23.06 1.20 15.06
N SER A 53 23.74 2.17 14.44
CA SER A 53 23.22 3.53 14.34
C SER A 53 21.77 3.51 13.84
N VAL A 54 20.92 4.40 14.35
CA VAL A 54 19.49 4.49 13.94
C VAL A 54 19.34 4.48 12.42
N LYS A 55 20.24 5.18 11.71
CA LYS A 55 20.32 5.17 10.25
C LYS A 55 20.50 3.77 9.66
N ARG A 56 21.35 2.91 10.25
CA ARG A 56 21.58 1.53 9.80
C ARG A 56 20.35 0.65 10.06
N GLN A 57 19.69 0.78 11.21
CA GLN A 57 18.47 0.03 11.50
C GLN A 57 17.36 0.39 10.51
N LEU A 58 17.16 1.69 10.26
CA LEU A 58 16.23 2.17 9.22
C LEU A 58 16.62 1.65 7.84
N ALA A 59 17.91 1.66 7.48
CA ALA A 59 18.37 1.11 6.21
C ALA A 59 18.01 -0.37 6.07
N GLN A 60 18.07 -1.18 7.13
CA GLN A 60 17.63 -2.59 7.08
C GLN A 60 16.13 -2.73 6.82
N LEU A 61 15.28 -1.92 7.47
CA LEU A 61 13.83 -1.93 7.21
C LEU A 61 13.53 -1.51 5.76
N PHE A 62 14.20 -0.47 5.28
CA PHE A 62 14.04 -0.01 3.89
C PHE A 62 14.58 -1.01 2.89
N ASP A 63 15.65 -1.76 3.19
CA ASP A 63 16.17 -2.81 2.30
C ASP A 63 15.11 -3.89 2.05
N LEU A 64 14.44 -4.34 3.11
CA LEU A 64 13.35 -5.32 3.00
C LEU A 64 12.18 -4.76 2.17
N SER A 65 11.74 -3.55 2.48
CA SER A 65 10.67 -2.88 1.73
C SER A 65 11.00 -2.70 0.24
N LEU A 66 12.24 -2.28 -0.08
CA LEU A 66 12.67 -2.02 -1.45
C LEU A 66 12.69 -3.30 -2.30
N ARG A 67 13.10 -4.44 -1.72
CA ARG A 67 13.08 -5.75 -2.40
C ARG A 67 11.66 -6.17 -2.77
N GLU A 68 10.68 -5.87 -1.91
CA GLU A 68 9.27 -6.14 -2.18
C GLU A 68 8.66 -5.14 -3.16
N THR A 69 9.11 -3.88 -3.15
CA THR A 69 8.55 -2.83 -4.03
C THR A 69 9.03 -2.96 -5.48
N VAL A 70 10.29 -3.35 -5.71
CA VAL A 70 10.89 -3.46 -7.04
C VAL A 70 11.75 -4.73 -7.17
N PRO A 71 11.13 -5.91 -7.21
CA PRO A 71 11.87 -7.18 -7.29
C PRO A 71 12.70 -7.31 -8.58
N ASP A 72 12.29 -6.62 -9.65
CA ASP A 72 12.97 -6.63 -10.95
C ASP A 72 14.24 -5.75 -11.00
N GLU A 73 14.48 -4.93 -9.98
CA GLU A 73 15.67 -4.08 -9.89
C GLU A 73 16.64 -4.65 -8.83
N PRO A 74 17.57 -5.53 -9.20
CA PRO A 74 18.54 -6.07 -8.27
C PRO A 74 19.49 -4.96 -7.78
N HIS A 75 19.96 -5.08 -6.54
CA HIS A 75 20.97 -4.21 -5.93
C HIS A 75 20.52 -2.75 -5.65
N VAL A 76 19.25 -2.52 -5.36
CA VAL A 76 18.82 -1.22 -4.81
C VAL A 76 19.29 -1.09 -3.38
N VAL A 77 20.28 -0.22 -3.14
CA VAL A 77 20.78 0.09 -1.79
C VAL A 77 19.89 1.15 -1.14
N PRO A 78 19.45 0.99 0.12
CA PRO A 78 18.71 2.01 0.86
C PRO A 78 19.49 3.32 1.00
N LEU A 79 18.86 4.43 0.65
CA LEU A 79 19.38 5.78 0.73
C LEU A 79 18.65 6.53 1.84
N VAL A 80 19.08 6.28 3.08
CA VAL A 80 18.48 6.85 4.29
C VAL A 80 19.37 7.97 4.83
N ASP A 81 18.81 9.16 5.03
CA ASP A 81 19.51 10.31 5.59
C ASP A 81 18.68 11.00 6.67
N ALA A 82 19.34 11.75 7.55
CA ALA A 82 18.64 12.62 8.49
C ALA A 82 17.88 13.69 7.72
N CYS A 83 16.64 13.96 8.13
CA CYS A 83 15.79 14.87 7.39
C CYS A 83 16.30 16.32 7.55
N ALA A 84 16.58 16.98 6.43
CA ALA A 84 17.00 18.38 6.44
C ALA A 84 15.82 19.30 6.77
N VAL A 85 16.08 20.34 7.57
CA VAL A 85 15.15 21.46 7.73
C VAL A 85 15.20 22.28 6.44
N LYS A 86 14.08 22.39 5.72
CA LYS A 86 13.98 23.27 4.54
C LYS A 86 12.87 24.29 4.76
N GLY A 87 13.21 25.57 4.59
CA GLY A 87 12.23 26.66 4.73
C GLY A 87 11.62 26.78 6.14
N GLY A 88 12.33 26.36 7.19
CA GLY A 88 11.84 26.39 8.57
C GLY A 88 10.93 25.22 8.96
N ALA A 89 10.58 24.33 8.03
CA ALA A 89 9.77 23.14 8.30
C ALA A 89 10.65 21.88 8.43
N LYS A 90 10.30 21.03 9.39
CA LYS A 90 10.82 19.66 9.54
C LYS A 90 9.80 18.68 8.97
N PHE A 91 10.23 17.78 8.09
CA PHE A 91 9.36 16.80 7.43
C PHE A 91 9.41 15.41 8.06
N GLY A 92 10.30 15.21 9.03
CA GLY A 92 10.53 13.97 9.76
C GLY A 92 11.87 14.02 10.49
N ASP A 93 12.27 12.90 11.08
CA ASP A 93 13.61 12.70 11.67
C ASP A 93 14.57 12.15 10.62
N TYR A 94 14.09 11.22 9.80
CA TYR A 94 14.84 10.59 8.72
C TYR A 94 14.04 10.62 7.41
N GLN A 95 14.74 10.39 6.30
CA GLN A 95 14.17 10.37 4.97
C GLN A 95 14.83 9.28 4.12
N CYS A 96 14.02 8.50 3.41
CA CYS A 96 14.45 7.59 2.37
C CYS A 96 14.25 8.24 0.98
N ASN A 97 15.32 8.25 0.19
CA ASN A 97 15.42 8.99 -1.07
C ASN A 97 15.38 8.09 -2.33
N ASN A 98 15.11 6.79 -2.17
CA ASN A 98 15.21 5.80 -3.23
C ASN A 98 14.21 6.01 -4.38
N ALA A 99 13.00 6.51 -4.10
CA ALA A 99 11.91 6.50 -5.06
C ALA A 99 12.24 7.22 -6.38
N MET A 100 12.94 8.35 -6.31
CA MET A 100 13.35 9.12 -7.49
C MET A 100 14.38 8.38 -8.35
N GLY A 101 15.37 7.76 -7.72
CA GLY A 101 16.40 6.99 -8.41
C GLY A 101 15.81 5.76 -9.08
N ILE A 102 14.93 5.05 -8.38
CA ILE A 102 14.19 3.90 -8.91
C ILE A 102 13.32 4.30 -10.09
N TRP A 103 12.51 5.37 -9.95
CA TRP A 103 11.67 5.86 -11.04
C TRP A 103 12.49 6.17 -12.30
N SER A 104 13.65 6.80 -12.13
CA SER A 104 14.51 7.18 -13.25
C SER A 104 15.07 5.97 -14.00
N ARG A 105 15.33 4.86 -13.30
CA ARG A 105 15.81 3.59 -13.90
C ARG A 105 14.71 2.82 -14.60
N MET A 106 13.48 2.90 -14.10
CA MET A 106 12.35 2.15 -14.66
C MET A 106 11.53 2.95 -15.68
N LYS A 107 11.75 4.25 -15.81
CA LYS A 107 11.03 5.09 -16.78
C LYS A 107 11.24 4.54 -18.20
N GLY A 108 10.15 4.16 -18.86
CA GLY A 108 10.16 3.54 -20.19
C GLY A 108 10.01 2.01 -20.17
N LYS A 109 10.12 1.37 -19.01
CA LYS A 109 9.66 -0.01 -18.79
C LYS A 109 8.16 0.01 -18.48
N GLN A 110 7.45 -1.08 -18.79
CA GLN A 110 6.06 -1.25 -18.32
C GLN A 110 6.09 -1.49 -16.81
N THR A 111 5.93 -0.43 -16.02
CA THR A 111 5.82 -0.52 -14.56
C THR A 111 4.38 -0.27 -14.13
N GLY A 112 3.97 -0.84 -13.00
CA GLY A 112 2.69 -0.52 -12.36
C GLY A 112 2.66 0.85 -11.69
N PHE A 113 3.77 1.59 -11.66
CA PHE A 113 3.89 2.84 -10.92
C PHE A 113 3.59 4.07 -11.78
N ARG A 114 2.84 5.01 -11.21
CA ARG A 114 2.48 6.30 -11.84
C ARG A 114 3.39 7.44 -11.37
N GLY A 115 4.70 7.20 -11.34
CA GLY A 115 5.70 8.17 -10.91
C GLY A 115 6.38 7.85 -9.57
N PRO A 116 7.39 8.64 -9.20
CA PRO A 116 8.16 8.40 -7.97
C PRO A 116 7.34 8.51 -6.67
N PRO A 117 6.32 9.38 -6.52
CA PRO A 117 5.46 9.35 -5.34
C PRO A 117 4.72 8.02 -5.15
N ALA A 118 4.31 7.36 -6.25
CA ALA A 118 3.67 6.05 -6.18
C ALA A 118 4.64 4.96 -5.69
N ILE A 119 5.92 5.05 -6.09
CA ILE A 119 6.97 4.18 -5.56
C ILE A 119 7.19 4.47 -4.08
N GLY A 120 7.26 5.74 -3.68
CA GLY A 120 7.36 6.12 -2.27
C GLY A 120 6.24 5.53 -1.42
N GLN A 121 5.01 5.55 -1.92
CA GLN A 121 3.86 4.95 -1.23
C GLN A 121 3.99 3.42 -1.13
N ALA A 122 4.44 2.76 -2.20
CA ALA A 122 4.65 1.32 -2.19
C ALA A 122 5.77 0.90 -1.23
N ILE A 123 6.84 1.71 -1.11
CA ILE A 123 7.89 1.52 -0.10
C ILE A 123 7.26 1.56 1.30
N ILE A 124 6.43 2.57 1.62
CA ILE A 124 5.77 2.65 2.93
C ILE A 124 4.88 1.42 3.17
N ASN A 125 4.10 1.00 2.19
CA ASN A 125 3.18 -0.12 2.31
C ASN A 125 3.90 -1.47 2.52
N ASN A 126 5.13 -1.58 2.02
CA ASN A 126 5.96 -2.78 2.14
C ASN A 126 6.94 -2.71 3.32
N LEU A 127 6.88 -1.66 4.16
CA LEU A 127 7.71 -1.61 5.36
C LEU A 127 7.31 -2.75 6.31
N PRO A 128 8.28 -3.56 6.79
CA PRO A 128 7.99 -4.52 7.82
C PRO A 128 7.62 -3.77 9.11
N PRO A 129 6.70 -4.32 9.92
CA PRO A 129 6.32 -3.68 11.17
C PRO A 129 7.49 -3.56 12.14
N SER A 130 7.60 -2.39 12.78
CA SER A 130 8.72 -2.03 13.64
C SER A 130 8.27 -1.03 14.70
N GLU A 131 8.73 -1.22 15.94
CA GLU A 131 8.45 -0.30 17.05
C GLU A 131 9.23 1.03 16.93
N MET A 132 10.29 1.05 16.12
CA MET A 132 11.14 2.22 15.90
C MET A 132 10.41 3.34 15.12
N ILE A 133 9.47 2.99 14.24
CA ILE A 133 8.78 3.94 13.35
C ILE A 133 7.43 4.31 13.96
N ASP A 134 7.22 5.60 14.21
CA ASP A 134 5.91 6.13 14.62
C ASP A 134 5.00 6.32 13.40
N SER A 135 5.52 7.00 12.37
CA SER A 135 4.78 7.27 11.14
C SER A 135 5.71 7.51 9.96
N CYS A 136 5.17 7.25 8.76
CA CYS A 136 5.82 7.53 7.49
C CYS A 136 4.92 8.40 6.60
N SER A 137 5.52 9.25 5.77
CA SER A 137 4.80 10.06 4.80
C SER A 137 5.56 10.21 3.50
N VAL A 138 4.84 10.36 2.38
CA VAL A 138 5.46 10.71 1.09
C VAL A 138 5.33 12.21 0.85
N ALA A 139 6.42 12.87 0.51
CA ALA A 139 6.43 14.30 0.20
C ALA A 139 7.06 14.61 -1.17
N GLY A 140 6.52 15.64 -1.81
CA GLY A 140 7.09 16.27 -2.99
C GLY A 140 7.38 15.27 -4.13
N PRO A 141 8.62 15.23 -4.66
CA PRO A 141 9.00 14.33 -5.75
C PRO A 141 8.90 12.84 -5.44
N GLY A 142 8.75 12.43 -4.19
CA GLY A 142 8.74 11.02 -3.77
C GLY A 142 9.63 10.72 -2.57
N PHE A 143 9.91 11.72 -1.74
CA PHE A 143 10.66 11.51 -0.50
C PHE A 143 9.81 10.73 0.50
N VAL A 144 10.36 9.69 1.10
CA VAL A 144 9.68 8.94 2.17
C VAL A 144 10.24 9.41 3.51
N ASN A 145 9.50 10.26 4.22
CA ASN A 145 9.90 10.76 5.52
C ASN A 145 9.48 9.80 6.63
N VAL A 146 10.28 9.72 7.68
CA VAL A 146 10.09 8.86 8.85
C VAL A 146 10.12 9.71 10.11
N VAL A 147 9.11 9.53 10.97
CA VAL A 147 9.10 10.01 12.34
C VAL A 147 9.41 8.83 13.25
N LEU A 148 10.36 8.99 14.15
CA LEU A 148 10.74 7.95 15.11
C LEU A 148 9.76 7.90 16.28
N SER A 149 9.52 6.69 16.77
CA SER A 149 8.73 6.45 17.98
C SER A 149 9.44 7.02 19.20
N LYS A 150 8.80 7.98 19.86
CA LYS A 150 9.29 8.56 21.11
C LYS A 150 9.37 7.51 22.22
N LYS A 151 8.45 6.54 22.22
CA LYS A 151 8.45 5.42 23.16
C LYS A 151 9.70 4.56 22.96
N TRP A 152 9.96 4.16 21.71
CA TRP A 152 11.14 3.39 21.37
C TRP A 152 12.42 4.15 21.74
N ILE A 153 12.53 5.44 21.38
CA ILE A 153 13.68 6.28 21.74
C ILE A 153 13.91 6.28 23.26
N ALA A 154 12.85 6.42 24.06
CA ALA A 154 12.97 6.41 25.52
C ALA A 154 13.47 5.06 26.05
N GLU A 155 13.04 3.95 25.44
CA GLU A 155 13.47 2.61 25.80
C GLU A 155 14.96 2.36 25.45
N VAL A 156 15.42 2.74 24.26
CA VAL A 156 16.85 2.61 23.89
C VAL A 156 17.77 3.60 24.59
N MET A 157 17.27 4.75 25.07
CA MET A 157 18.07 5.73 25.84
C MET A 157 18.12 5.45 27.35
N ALA A 158 17.25 4.57 27.86
CA ALA A 158 17.21 4.22 29.28
C ALA A 158 18.28 3.19 29.69
N TYR A 159 19.03 2.65 28.72
CA TYR A 159 20.13 1.69 28.89
C TYR A 159 21.47 2.32 28.47
#